data_AF-D0GJ90-F1
#
_entry.id   AF-D0GJ90-F1
#
_cell.length_a   1.000
_cell.length_b   1.000
_cell.length_c   1.000
_cell.angle_alpha   90.00
_cell.angle_beta   90.00
_cell.angle_gamma   90.00
#
_symmetry.space_group_name_H-M   'P 1'
#
loop_
_entity.id
_entity.type
_entity.pdbx_description
1 polymer ?
#
loop_
_entity_poly.entity_id
_entity_poly.type
_entity_poly.pdbx_seq_one_letter_code
_entity_poly.pdbx_strand_id
1 'polypeptide(L)' 'MSLDPKTILSPKGKVENIEIIEQNTDYTIAILSWEGKDTIAARWNPTEENTMGIPQSRGYATWFNFPILS' A
#
# COMPACT_ATOMS: atom_id res chain seq x y z
N MET A 1 15.53 -4.01 1.56
CA MET A 1 15.28 -3.34 0.26
C MET A 1 13.84 -2.89 0.27
N SER A 2 13.57 -1.59 0.42
CA SER A 2 12.19 -1.08 0.39
C SER A 2 11.76 -0.91 -1.08
N LEU A 3 10.67 -1.55 -1.47
CA LEU A 3 10.07 -1.38 -2.80
C LEU A 3 9.46 0.03 -2.90
N ASP A 4 9.77 0.77 -3.98
CA ASP A 4 9.16 2.07 -4.25
C ASP A 4 7.62 1.96 -4.18
N PRO A 5 6.96 2.62 -3.21
CA PRO A 5 5.52 2.54 -3.04
C PRO A 5 4.72 2.86 -4.31
N LYS A 6 5.20 3.77 -5.16
CA LYS A 6 4.50 4.14 -6.40
C LYS A 6 4.46 3.03 -7.45
N THR A 7 5.27 1.98 -7.28
CA THR A 7 5.32 0.82 -8.18
C THR A 7 4.41 -0.34 -7.74
N ILE A 8 3.74 -0.20 -6.59
CA ILE A 8 2.94 -1.26 -5.98
C ILE A 8 1.49 -1.20 -6.49
N LEU A 9 1.26 -1.88 -7.61
CA LEU A 9 -0.01 -1.88 -8.34
C LEU A 9 -0.82 -3.16 -8.15
N SER A 10 -0.52 -3.97 -7.13
CA SER A 10 -1.26 -5.21 -6.87
C SER A 10 -2.43 -4.94 -5.91
N PRO A 11 -3.59 -5.61 -6.11
CA PRO A 11 -3.92 -6.46 -7.25
C PRO A 11 -4.00 -5.67 -8.57
N LYS A 12 -3.46 -6.27 -9.64
CA LYS A 12 -3.37 -5.60 -10.95
C LYS A 12 -4.75 -5.15 -11.44
N GLY A 13 -4.85 -3.90 -11.86
CA GLY A 13 -6.09 -3.29 -12.34
C GLY A 13 -7.06 -2.88 -11.23
N LYS A 14 -6.69 -3.03 -9.95
CA LYS A 14 -7.45 -2.49 -8.82
C LYS A 14 -6.78 -1.29 -8.16
N VAL A 15 -5.46 -1.17 -8.25
CA VAL A 15 -4.68 -0.09 -7.63
C VAL A 15 -4.08 0.79 -8.72
N GLU A 16 -4.45 2.06 -8.72
CA GLU A 16 -3.99 3.07 -9.68
C GLU A 16 -3.80 4.43 -8.98
N ASN A 17 -3.22 5.41 -9.69
CA ASN A 17 -3.12 6.82 -9.26
C ASN A 17 -2.61 7.03 -7.81
N ILE A 18 -1.46 6.43 -7.48
CA ILE A 18 -0.88 6.49 -6.13
C ILE A 18 -0.25 7.87 -5.87
N GLU A 19 -0.79 8.59 -4.89
CA GLU A 19 -0.23 9.82 -4.32
C GLU A 19 0.25 9.56 -2.88
N ILE A 20 1.53 9.77 -2.62
CA ILE A 20 2.11 9.55 -1.29
C ILE A 20 1.81 10.76 -0.40
N ILE A 21 1.13 10.51 0.72
CA ILE A 21 0.84 11.52 1.75
C ILE A 21 1.97 11.55 2.78
N GLU A 22 2.40 10.37 3.24
CA GLU A 22 3.46 10.24 4.23
C GLU A 22 4.26 8.96 4.01
N GLN A 23 5.57 9.04 4.23
CA GLN A 23 6.48 7.92 4.08
C GLN A 23 7.62 8.00 5.09
N ASN A 24 7.85 6.91 5.82
CA ASN A 24 8.99 6.73 6.69
C ASN A 24 9.53 5.28 6.59
N THR A 25 10.41 4.90 7.52
CA THR A 25 11.03 3.57 7.56
C THR A 25 10.02 2.46 7.82
N ASP A 26 8.97 2.75 8.57
CA ASP A 26 8.07 1.75 9.13
C ASP A 26 6.81 1.60 8.28
N TYR A 27 6.33 2.70 7.68
CA TYR A 27 5.11 2.70 6.89
C TYR A 27 5.07 3.77 5.79
N THR A 28 4.07 3.63 4.93
CA THR A 28 3.69 4.60 3.91
C THR A 28 2.18 4.73 3.87
N ILE A 29 1.69 5.97 3.82
CA ILE A 29 0.29 6.33 3.64
C ILE A 29 0.14 7.02 2.28
N ALA A 30 -0.88 6.63 1.53
CA ALA A 30 -1.17 7.15 0.22
C ALA A 30 -2.67 7.38 0.02
N ILE A 31 -3.02 8.33 -0.84
CA ILE A 31 -4.28 8.29 -1.57
C ILE A 31 -4.03 7.47 -2.83
N LEU A 32 -4.93 6.53 -3.14
CA LEU A 32 -4.88 5.76 -4.37
C LEU A 32 -6.29 5.52 -4.89
N SER A 33 -6.40 5.21 -6.19
CA SER A 33 -7.65 4.75 -6.77
C SER A 33 -7.77 3.24 -6.59
N TRP A 34 -8.73 2.82 -5.77
CA TRP A 34 -9.13 1.43 -5.60
C TRP A 34 -10.40 1.14 -6.40
N GLU A 35 -10.29 0.29 -7.44
CA GLU A 35 -11.40 -0.04 -8.33
C GLU A 35 -12.12 1.22 -8.88
N GLY A 36 -11.34 2.24 -9.22
CA GLY A 36 -11.82 3.52 -9.74
C GLY A 36 -12.37 4.50 -8.70
N LYS A 37 -12.23 4.20 -7.39
CA LYS A 37 -12.63 5.09 -6.29
C LYS A 37 -11.43 5.50 -5.47
N ASP A 38 -11.29 6.79 -5.22
CA ASP A 38 -10.22 7.28 -4.35
C ASP A 38 -10.42 6.79 -2.92
N THR A 39 -9.34 6.28 -2.33
CA THR A 39 -9.31 5.81 -0.95
C THR A 39 -7.98 6.15 -0.30
N ILE A 40 -8.00 6.27 1.03
CA ILE A 40 -6.78 6.30 1.83
C ILE A 40 -6.32 4.85 2.01
N ALA A 41 -5.03 4.62 1.80
CA ALA A 41 -4.43 3.31 1.99
C ALA A 41 -3.10 3.43 2.72
N ALA A 42 -2.74 2.36 3.43
CA ALA A 42 -1.46 2.25 4.12
C ALA A 42 -0.74 0.95 3.72
N ARG A 43 0.57 0.98 3.85
CA ARG A 43 1.42 -0.21 3.85
C ARG A 43 2.50 -0.06 4.92
N TRP A 44 2.89 -1.16 5.54
CA TRP A 44 4.03 -1.22 6.44
C TRP A 44 5.22 -1.91 5.76
N ASN A 45 6.42 -1.64 6.24
CA ASN A 45 7.67 -2.22 5.77
C ASN A 45 8.12 -3.34 6.72
N PRO A 46 8.83 -4.36 6.21
CA PRO A 46 9.41 -5.38 7.07
C PRO A 46 10.60 -4.79 7.82
N THR A 47 10.71 -5.09 9.11
CA THR A 47 11.90 -4.76 9.91
C THR A 47 12.80 -5.98 10.06
N GLU A 48 14.03 -5.79 10.54
CA GLU A 48 14.93 -6.91 10.85
C GLU A 48 14.33 -7.86 11.89
N GLU A 49 13.53 -7.32 12.82
CA GLU A 49 12.84 -8.08 13.87
C GLU A 49 11.49 -8.65 13.42
N ASN A 50 10.85 -8.06 12.41
CA ASN A 50 9.54 -8.48 11.92
C ASN A 50 9.53 -8.62 10.39
N THR A 51 9.90 -9.82 9.95
CA THR A 51 10.10 -10.16 8.54
C THR A 51 8.80 -10.48 7.79
N MET A 52 7.68 -10.72 8.49
CA MET A 52 6.38 -11.04 7.87
C MET A 52 5.51 -9.80 7.59
N GLY A 53 6.05 -8.60 7.78
CA GLY A 53 5.27 -7.37 7.79
C GLY A 53 5.22 -6.62 6.46
N ILE A 54 4.71 -7.21 5.39
CA ILE A 54 4.16 -6.37 4.29
C ILE A 54 2.74 -6.84 3.97
N PRO A 55 1.79 -5.93 3.70
CA PRO A 55 0.52 -6.35 3.13
C PRO A 55 0.80 -7.11 1.84
N GLN A 56 0.25 -8.32 1.71
CA GLN A 56 0.41 -9.14 0.50
C GLN A 56 -0.91 -9.70 0.00
N SER A 57 -1.00 -9.80 -1.32
CA SER A 57 -2.03 -10.55 -2.02
C SER A 57 -1.36 -11.55 -2.96
N ARG A 58 -1.53 -12.86 -2.71
CA ARG A 58 -0.94 -13.94 -3.52
C ARG A 58 0.59 -13.81 -3.72
N GLY A 59 1.31 -13.35 -2.70
CA GLY A 59 2.76 -13.15 -2.74
C GLY A 59 3.24 -11.81 -3.33
N TYR A 60 2.32 -10.96 -3.82
CA TYR A 60 2.65 -9.62 -4.30
C TYR A 60 2.39 -8.59 -3.20
N ALA A 61 3.30 -7.63 -3.02
CA ALA A 61 3.09 -6.49 -2.14
C ALA A 61 1.82 -5.72 -2.55
N THR A 62 0.99 -5.33 -1.58
CA THR A 62 -0.29 -4.62 -1.80
C THR A 62 -0.45 -3.51 -0.76
N TRP A 63 -1.59 -2.83 -0.85
CA TRP A 63 -2.04 -1.82 0.10
C TRP A 63 -3.15 -2.37 1.01
N PHE A 64 -3.21 -1.84 2.24
CA PHE A 64 -4.35 -1.96 3.14
C PHE A 64 -5.21 -0.72 2.97
N ASN A 65 -6.42 -0.86 2.42
CA ASN A 65 -7.32 0.26 2.21
C ASN A 65 -8.15 0.51 3.46
N PHE A 66 -8.25 1.76 3.89
CA PHE A 66 -9.15 2.13 4.96
C PHE A 66 -10.60 2.14 4.47
N PRO A 67 -11.55 1.57 5.23
CA PRO A 67 -12.96 1.74 4.92
C PRO A 67 -13.33 3.21 5.05
N ILE A 68 -13.94 3.76 4.00
CA ILE A 68 -14.55 5.09 4.05
C ILE A 68 -15.95 4.89 4.63
N LEU A 69 -16.30 5.59 5.70
CA LEU A 69 -17.65 5.54 6.27
C LEU A 69 -18.64 6.09 5.23
N SER A 70 -19.58 5.25 4.81
CA SER A 70 -20.67 5.58 3.89
C SER A 70 -21.87 6.18 4.60
#